data_AF-A0A937LGC3-F1
#
_entry.id   AF-A0A937LGC3-F1
#
_cell.length_a   1.000
_cell.length_b   1.000
_cell.length_c   1.000
_cell.angle_alpha   90.00
_cell.angle_beta   90.00
_cell.angle_gamma   90.00
#
_symmetry.space_group_name_H-M   'P 1'
#
loop_
_entity.id
_entity.type
_entity.pdbx_description
1 polymer ?
#
loop_
_entity_poly.entity_id
_entity_poly.type
_entity_poly.pdbx_seq_one_letter_code
_entity_poly.pdbx_strand_id
1 'polypeptide(L)'
;MILLRILIFCTSAACLIAGLTTMLSPDVNTIFIPFVVETVPQAHFVRSYAGFVTATGYLSMRFLYSSSRVQVGTVVLYIVSVMMISKIFSFIYEGFTPFSITSFLIGTVFAASLYALQKNRKNQLDYNL
;
A
#
# COMPACT_ATOMS: atom_id res chain seq x y z
N MET A 1 11.78 -14.57 -21.21
CA MET A 1 12.06 -14.36 -19.77
C MET A 1 12.58 -12.97 -19.45
N ILE A 2 13.65 -12.48 -20.10
CA ILE A 2 14.19 -11.13 -19.86
C ILE A 2 13.21 -10.00 -20.19
N LEU A 3 12.47 -10.08 -21.29
CA LEU A 3 11.48 -9.06 -21.66
C LEU A 3 10.40 -8.87 -20.56
N LEU A 4 9.84 -9.96 -20.03
CA LEU A 4 8.84 -9.91 -18.95
C LEU A 4 9.40 -9.26 -17.68
N ARG A 5 10.67 -9.54 -17.36
CA ARG A 5 11.36 -8.92 -16.23
C ARG A 5 11.48 -7.41 -16.38
N ILE A 6 11.85 -6.94 -17.57
CA ILE A 6 11.94 -5.51 -17.90
C ILE A 6 10.56 -4.87 -17.82
N LEU A 7 9.52 -5.51 -18.36
CA LEU A 7 8.16 -4.99 -18.31
C LEU A 7 7.66 -4.82 -16.86
N ILE A 8 7.84 -5.85 -16.03
CA ILE A 8 7.48 -5.77 -14.60
C ILE A 8 8.26 -4.66 -13.90
N PHE A 9 9.56 -4.53 -14.17
CA PHE A 9 10.38 -3.46 -13.59
C PHE A 9 9.82 -2.07 -13.95
N CYS A 10 9.58 -1.82 -15.23
CA CYS A 10 9.09 -0.52 -15.71
C CYS A 10 7.70 -0.19 -15.16
N THR A 11 6.76 -1.13 -15.18
CA THR A 11 5.41 -0.91 -14.64
C THR A 11 5.43 -0.74 -13.13
N SER A 12 6.25 -1.51 -12.41
CA SER A 12 6.42 -1.36 -10.95
C SER A 12 6.99 0.02 -10.59
N ALA A 13 8.00 0.49 -11.33
CA ALA A 13 8.56 1.81 -11.16
C ALA A 13 7.52 2.91 -11.43
N ALA A 14 6.74 2.78 -12.50
CA ALA A 14 5.65 3.71 -12.79
C ALA A 14 4.58 3.74 -11.68
N CYS A 15 4.17 2.57 -11.16
CA CYS A 15 3.25 2.49 -10.01
C CYS A 15 3.82 3.15 -8.75
N LEU A 16 5.11 2.94 -8.47
CA LEU A 16 5.78 3.61 -7.34
C LEU A 16 5.77 5.12 -7.50
N ILE A 17 6.15 5.62 -8.68
CA ILE A 17 6.16 7.07 -8.96
C ILE A 17 4.75 7.64 -8.85
N ALA A 18 3.76 7.05 -9.52
CA ALA A 18 2.38 7.51 -9.51
C ALA A 18 1.74 7.47 -8.12
N GLY A 19 1.95 6.38 -7.38
CA GLY A 19 1.42 6.21 -6.04
C GLY A 19 2.08 7.15 -5.03
N LEU A 20 3.43 7.27 -5.04
CA LEU A 20 4.13 8.15 -4.11
C LEU A 20 3.85 9.63 -4.39
N THR A 21 3.84 10.04 -5.66
CA THR A 21 3.52 11.43 -6.02
C THR A 21 2.11 11.80 -5.58
N THR A 22 1.11 10.95 -5.85
CA THR A 22 -0.28 11.20 -5.41
C THR A 22 -0.44 11.13 -3.89
N MET A 23 0.33 10.28 -3.22
CA MET A 23 0.31 10.15 -1.77
C MET A 23 0.92 11.37 -1.06
N LEU A 24 2.06 11.85 -1.54
CA LEU A 24 2.88 12.86 -0.87
C LEU A 24 2.58 14.29 -1.32
N SER A 25 1.89 14.47 -2.45
CA SER A 25 1.54 15.80 -2.93
C SER A 25 0.45 16.44 -2.06
N PRO A 26 0.59 17.73 -1.70
CA PRO A 26 -0.46 18.45 -0.98
C PRO A 26 -1.77 18.51 -1.76
N ASP A 27 -1.69 18.80 -3.06
CA ASP A 27 -2.83 18.67 -3.96
C ASP A 27 -2.96 17.21 -4.40
N VAL A 28 -4.16 16.67 -4.22
CA VAL A 28 -4.48 15.31 -4.64
C VAL A 28 -4.58 15.22 -6.15
N ASN A 29 -4.96 16.28 -6.87
CA ASN A 29 -5.17 16.29 -8.33
C ASN A 29 -3.86 16.26 -9.13
N THR A 30 -3.13 15.14 -9.04
CA THR A 30 -1.91 14.91 -9.81
C THR A 30 -2.21 14.46 -11.24
N ILE A 31 -1.21 14.55 -12.12
CA ILE A 31 -1.28 14.06 -13.50
C ILE A 31 -1.60 12.56 -13.62
N PHE A 32 -1.50 11.79 -12.52
CA PHE A 32 -1.72 10.35 -12.51
C PHE A 32 -3.18 9.96 -12.24
N ILE A 33 -4.03 10.92 -11.89
CA ILE A 33 -5.46 10.67 -11.66
C ILE A 33 -6.24 11.05 -12.92
N PRO A 34 -7.12 10.17 -13.44
CA PRO A 34 -7.82 10.40 -14.69
C PRO A 34 -9.09 11.26 -14.54
N PHE A 35 -9.40 11.74 -13.34
CA PHE A 35 -10.57 12.56 -13.04
C PHE A 35 -10.22 13.63 -12.02
N VAL A 36 -11.02 14.70 -12.00
CA VAL A 36 -10.87 15.78 -11.02
C VAL A 36 -11.51 15.36 -9.70
N VAL A 37 -10.75 15.47 -8.62
CA VAL A 37 -11.19 15.26 -7.25
C VAL A 37 -11.76 16.56 -6.71
N GLU A 38 -13.07 16.56 -6.47
CA GLU A 38 -13.80 17.77 -6.06
C GLU A 38 -14.22 17.74 -4.58
N THR A 39 -14.24 16.56 -3.97
CA THR A 39 -14.76 16.38 -2.59
C THR A 39 -13.73 15.75 -1.66
N VAL A 40 -13.80 16.12 -0.38
CA VAL A 40 -12.95 15.56 0.68
C VAL A 40 -13.02 14.02 0.78
N PRO A 41 -14.19 13.37 0.71
CA PRO A 41 -14.26 11.92 0.71
C PRO A 41 -13.55 11.28 -0.50
N GLN A 42 -13.67 11.88 -1.69
CA GLN A 42 -12.95 11.41 -2.87
C GLN A 42 -11.44 11.56 -2.70
N ALA A 43 -10.96 12.68 -2.13
CA ALA A 43 -9.54 12.90 -1.87
C ALA A 43 -8.96 11.84 -0.90
N HIS A 44 -9.66 11.56 0.20
CA HIS A 44 -9.28 10.48 1.11
C HIS A 44 -9.24 9.10 0.43
N PHE A 45 -10.20 8.82 -0.46
CA PHE A 45 -10.24 7.56 -1.21
C PHE A 45 -9.06 7.47 -2.18
N VAL A 46 -8.86 8.50 -3.00
CA VAL A 46 -7.79 8.56 -4.00
C VAL A 46 -6.42 8.43 -3.35
N ARG A 47 -6.18 9.15 -2.25
CA ARG A 47 -4.90 9.03 -1.55
C ARG A 47 -4.74 7.65 -0.91
N SER A 48 -5.78 7.08 -0.30
CA SER A 48 -5.72 5.69 0.21
C SER A 48 -5.40 4.68 -0.92
N TYR A 49 -5.99 4.88 -2.10
CA TYR A 49 -5.72 4.07 -3.28
C TYR A 49 -4.29 4.28 -3.82
N ALA A 50 -3.75 5.49 -3.76
CA ALA A 50 -2.35 5.75 -4.09
C ALA A 50 -1.39 4.92 -3.22
N GLY A 51 -1.70 4.75 -1.93
CA GLY A 51 -0.96 3.84 -1.04
C GLY A 51 -1.02 2.38 -1.49
N PHE A 52 -2.16 1.91 -1.97
CA PHE A 52 -2.29 0.57 -2.57
C PHE A 52 -1.44 0.42 -3.83
N VAL A 53 -1.47 1.42 -4.73
CA VAL A 53 -0.66 1.44 -5.96
C VAL A 53 0.85 1.45 -5.63
N THR A 54 1.27 2.23 -4.63
CA THR A 54 2.67 2.21 -4.14
C THR A 54 3.06 0.84 -3.62
N ALA A 55 2.22 0.20 -2.79
CA ALA A 55 2.53 -1.09 -2.22
C ALA A 55 2.64 -2.19 -3.28
N THR A 56 1.74 -2.19 -4.26
CA THR A 56 1.74 -3.16 -5.37
C THR A 56 2.94 -2.96 -6.29
N GLY A 57 3.34 -1.71 -6.56
CA GLY A 57 4.60 -1.41 -7.26
C GLY A 57 5.81 -1.94 -6.51
N TYR A 58 5.91 -1.69 -5.19
CA TYR A 58 6.98 -2.23 -4.36
C TYR A 58 7.02 -3.77 -4.36
N LEU A 59 5.87 -4.43 -4.16
CA LEU A 59 5.79 -5.89 -4.09
C LEU A 59 6.12 -6.55 -5.43
N SER A 60 5.72 -5.95 -6.54
CA SER A 60 6.04 -6.41 -7.89
C SER A 60 7.53 -6.29 -8.19
N MET A 61 8.15 -5.19 -7.73
CA MET A 61 9.60 -5.01 -7.80
C MET A 61 10.34 -6.03 -6.92
N ARG A 62 9.84 -6.28 -5.71
CA ARG A 62 10.39 -7.31 -4.80
C ARG A 62 10.30 -8.71 -5.42
N PHE A 63 9.20 -9.04 -6.07
CA PHE A 63 9.02 -10.32 -6.76
C PHE A 63 10.09 -10.55 -7.85
N LEU A 64 10.54 -9.48 -8.51
CA LEU A 64 11.55 -9.57 -9.56
C LEU A 64 12.93 -10.01 -9.04
N TYR A 65 13.32 -9.52 -7.86
CA TYR A 65 14.66 -9.71 -7.29
C TYR A 65 14.71 -10.73 -6.16
N SER A 66 13.57 -11.16 -5.61
CA SER A 66 13.50 -12.15 -4.53
C SER A 66 12.88 -13.45 -5.02
N SER A 67 13.62 -14.54 -4.91
CA SER A 67 13.12 -15.91 -5.13
C SER A 67 12.30 -16.44 -3.95
N SER A 68 12.28 -15.73 -2.81
CA SER A 68 11.57 -16.17 -1.61
C SER A 68 10.06 -16.14 -1.83
N ARG A 69 9.40 -17.28 -1.56
CA ARG A 69 7.93 -17.33 -1.54
C ARG A 69 7.45 -16.59 -0.30
N VAL A 70 6.69 -15.54 -0.53
CA VAL A 70 6.15 -14.70 0.54
C VAL A 70 4.79 -15.23 0.90
N GLN A 71 4.54 -15.46 2.19
CA GLN A 71 3.21 -15.83 2.65
C GLN A 71 2.21 -14.72 2.32
N VAL A 72 1.02 -15.10 1.85
CA VAL A 72 -0.07 -14.18 1.48
C VAL A 72 -0.37 -13.17 2.60
N GLY A 73 -0.38 -13.62 3.86
CA GLY A 73 -0.59 -12.73 5.01
C GLY A 73 0.42 -11.58 5.11
N THR A 74 1.69 -11.84 4.78
CA THR A 74 2.73 -10.80 4.75
C THR A 74 2.55 -9.83 3.58
N VAL A 75 2.07 -10.33 2.43
CA VAL A 75 1.75 -9.49 1.26
C VAL A 75 0.62 -8.52 1.61
N VAL A 76 -0.46 -9.03 2.20
CA VAL A 76 -1.59 -8.21 2.66
C VAL A 76 -1.14 -7.22 3.73
N LEU A 77 -0.30 -7.63 4.68
CA LEU A 77 0.26 -6.74 5.70
C LEU A 77 1.01 -5.56 5.08
N TYR A 78 1.87 -5.80 4.08
CA TYR A 78 2.58 -4.71 3.40
C TYR A 78 1.62 -3.74 2.72
N ILE A 79 0.62 -4.25 1.99
CA ILE A 79 -0.38 -3.41 1.31
C ILE A 79 -1.12 -2.53 2.31
N VAL A 80 -1.68 -3.14 3.36
CA VAL A 80 -2.46 -2.40 4.36
C VAL A 80 -1.59 -1.40 5.10
N SER A 81 -0.35 -1.74 5.43
CA SER A 81 0.57 -0.82 6.13
C SER A 81 0.86 0.44 5.31
N VAL A 82 1.14 0.30 4.01
CA VAL A 82 1.37 1.45 3.12
C VAL A 82 0.09 2.25 2.91
N MET A 83 -1.07 1.59 2.83
CA MET A 83 -2.36 2.28 2.81
C MET A 83 -2.59 3.10 4.08
N MET A 84 -2.20 2.60 5.27
CA MET A 84 -2.29 3.35 6.52
C MET A 84 -1.34 4.54 6.56
N ILE A 85 -0.12 4.40 6.03
CA ILE A 85 0.80 5.54 5.85
C ILE A 85 0.16 6.59 4.94
N SER A 86 -0.43 6.17 3.82
CA SER A 86 -1.12 7.08 2.90
C SER A 86 -2.29 7.81 3.55
N LYS A 87 -2.98 7.15 4.47
CA LYS A 87 -4.02 7.79 5.27
C LYS A 87 -3.51 8.83 6.24
N ILE A 88 -2.31 8.69 6.79
CA ILE A 88 -1.68 9.73 7.61
C ILE A 88 -1.51 11.01 6.77
N PHE A 89 -1.02 10.89 5.53
CA PHE A 89 -0.97 12.03 4.61
C PHE A 89 -2.37 12.58 4.29
N SER A 90 -3.36 11.69 4.18
CA SER A 90 -4.75 12.12 3.98
C SER A 90 -5.28 12.96 5.14
N PHE A 91 -4.91 12.64 6.37
CA PHE A 91 -5.26 13.45 7.53
C PHE A 91 -4.51 14.78 7.58
N ILE A 92 -3.25 14.81 7.12
CA ILE A 92 -2.44 16.02 7.09
C ILE A 92 -3.03 17.05 6.12
N TYR A 93 -3.46 16.62 4.93
CA TYR A 93 -3.87 17.55 3.88
C TYR A 93 -5.39 17.79 3.81
N GLU A 94 -6.23 16.77 4.03
CA GLU A 94 -7.70 16.94 3.98
C GLU A 94 -8.37 17.03 5.35
N GLY A 95 -7.61 16.83 6.43
CA GLY A 95 -8.15 16.81 7.78
C GLY A 95 -8.90 15.52 8.11
N PHE A 96 -9.79 15.60 9.08
CA PHE A 96 -10.43 14.43 9.69
C PHE A 96 -11.91 14.34 9.31
N THR A 97 -12.29 13.19 8.73
CA THR A 97 -13.70 12.85 8.49
C THR A 97 -14.07 11.58 9.26
N PRO A 98 -15.33 11.43 9.73
CA PRO A 98 -15.76 10.25 10.48
C PRO A 98 -15.44 8.95 9.72
N PHE A 99 -15.75 8.91 8.43
CA PHE A 99 -15.45 7.76 7.57
C PHE A 99 -13.95 7.46 7.50
N SER A 100 -13.10 8.49 7.31
CA SER A 100 -11.65 8.30 7.17
C SER A 100 -11.01 7.82 8.48
N ILE A 101 -11.45 8.35 9.63
CA ILE A 101 -11.02 7.88 10.97
C ILE A 101 -11.42 6.41 11.16
N THR A 102 -12.69 6.07 10.97
CA THR A 102 -13.18 4.70 11.18
C THR A 102 -12.42 3.70 10.31
N SER A 103 -12.24 4.01 9.02
CA SER A 103 -11.52 3.10 8.12
C SER A 103 -10.00 3.06 8.37
N PHE A 104 -9.40 4.10 8.97
CA PHE A 104 -8.01 4.04 9.46
C PHE A 104 -7.85 3.13 10.68
N LEU A 105 -8.76 3.24 11.64
CA LEU A 105 -8.76 2.38 12.83
C LEU A 105 -8.96 0.91 12.45
N ILE A 106 -9.92 0.60 11.59
CA ILE A 106 -10.14 -0.76 11.08
C ILE A 106 -8.88 -1.28 10.37
N GLY A 107 -8.28 -0.47 9.49
CA GLY A 107 -7.06 -0.85 8.78
C GLY A 107 -5.87 -1.10 9.71
N THR A 108 -5.73 -0.30 10.76
CA THR A 108 -4.65 -0.44 11.75
C THR A 108 -4.85 -1.69 12.62
N VAL A 109 -6.07 -1.95 13.10
CA VAL A 109 -6.39 -3.19 13.83
C VAL A 109 -6.16 -4.41 12.96
N PHE A 110 -6.53 -4.35 11.68
CA PHE A 110 -6.31 -5.43 10.73
C PHE A 110 -4.82 -5.68 10.49
N ALA A 111 -4.02 -4.63 10.25
CA ALA A 111 -2.56 -4.73 10.10
C ALA A 111 -1.90 -5.28 11.37
N ALA A 112 -2.29 -4.81 12.55
CA ALA A 112 -1.78 -5.30 13.83
C ALA A 112 -2.08 -6.78 14.04
N SER A 113 -3.29 -7.22 13.69
CA SER A 113 -3.70 -8.64 13.77
C SER A 113 -2.87 -9.53 12.85
N LEU A 114 -2.65 -9.09 11.60
CA LEU A 114 -1.79 -9.80 10.64
C LEU A 114 -0.34 -9.88 11.14
N TYR A 115 0.18 -8.77 11.68
CA TYR A 115 1.52 -8.72 12.25
C TYR A 115 1.68 -9.68 13.44
N ALA A 116 0.71 -9.68 14.37
CA ALA A 116 0.73 -10.56 15.54
C ALA A 116 0.73 -12.05 15.13
N LEU A 117 -0.13 -12.43 14.18
CA LEU A 117 -0.17 -13.80 13.64
C LEU A 117 1.14 -14.18 12.94
N GLN A 118 1.73 -13.25 12.17
CA GLN A 118 3.00 -13.50 11.50
C GLN A 118 4.14 -13.71 12.51
N LYS A 119 4.17 -12.93 13.60
CA LYS A 119 5.14 -13.11 14.68
C LYS A 119 4.98 -14.46 15.37
N ASN A 120 3.74 -14.86 15.66
CA ASN A 120 3.46 -16.16 16.28
C ASN A 120 3.90 -17.34 15.41
N ARG A 121 3.69 -17.27 14.08
CA ARG A 121 4.15 -18.31 13.15
C ARG A 121 5.68 -18.43 13.09
N LYS A 122 6.41 -17.31 13.18
CA LYS A 122 7.89 -17.34 13.23
C LYS A 122 8.44 -17.96 14.51
N ASN A 123 7.68 -17.90 15.59
CA ASN A 123 8.07 -18.43 16.90
C ASN A 123 7.72 -19.92 17.08
N GLN A 124 7.01 -20.53 16.14
CA GLN A 124 6.80 -21.97 16.11
C GLN A 124 8.05 -22.63 15.53
N LEU A 125 8.76 -23.41 16.35
CA LEU A 125 9.85 -24.28 15.89
C LEU A 125 9.25 -25.30 14.92
N ASP A 126 9.77 -25.37 13.69
CA ASP A 126 9.36 -26.38 12.72
C ASP A 126 9.99 -27.70 13.15
N TYR A 127 9.21 -28.57 13.80
CA TYR A 127 9.66 -29.88 14.26
C TYR A 127 9.75 -30.92 13.13
N ASN A 128 9.50 -30.51 11.87
CA ASN A 128 9.56 -31.35 10.68
C ASN A 128 10.80 -31.06 9.82
N LEU A 129 11.99 -31.14 10.42
CA LEU A 129 13.28 -31.20 9.72
C LEU A 129 13.84 -32.61 9.82
#